data_AF-A0A7K6KMT5-F1
#
_entry.id   AF-A0A7K6KMT5-F1
#
_cell.length_a   1.000
_cell.length_b   1.000
_cell.length_c   1.000
_cell.angle_alpha   90.00
_cell.angle_beta   90.00
_cell.angle_gamma   90.00
#
_symmetry.space_group_name_H-M   'P 1'
#
loop_
_entity.id
_entity.type
_entity.pdbx_description
1 polymer ?
#
loop_
_entity_poly.entity_id
_entity_poly.type
_entity_poly.pdbx_seq_one_letter_code
_entity_poly.pdbx_strand_id
1 'polypeptide(L)'
;GDAVVPVAKCDVREYNSNPKELLPFKEFVEYWREYIRNGHRSPRGCLYLKDWHLSRFPAHSRISGLDVYTTPVYFSSDWLNEYWDAAAVDDYRFVYMGPKG
;
A
#
# COMPACT_ATOMS: atom_id res chain seq x y z
N GLY A 1 -9.15 -0.60 -11.81
CA GLY A 1 -8.18 -0.77 -10.71
C GLY A 1 -6.81 -0.43 -11.23
N ASP A 2 -6.69 0.78 -11.77
CA ASP A 2 -5.58 1.21 -12.62
C ASP A 2 -4.61 2.11 -11.86
N ALA A 3 -4.85 2.31 -10.55
CA ALA A 3 -3.91 2.93 -9.64
C ALA A 3 -2.58 2.17 -9.70
N VAL A 4 -1.48 2.90 -9.84
CA VAL A 4 -0.13 2.35 -9.80
C VAL A 4 0.31 2.28 -8.34
N VAL A 5 0.73 1.10 -7.89
CA VAL A 5 1.03 0.82 -6.48
C VAL A 5 2.45 0.29 -6.30
N PRO A 6 3.12 0.63 -5.19
CA PRO A 6 4.42 0.10 -4.82
C PRO A 6 4.33 -1.34 -4.31
N VAL A 7 5.10 -2.24 -4.92
CA VAL A 7 5.13 -3.67 -4.60
C VAL A 7 6.56 -4.13 -4.36
N ALA A 8 6.85 -4.64 -3.17
CA ALA A 8 8.14 -5.18 -2.78
C ALA A 8 8.28 -6.65 -3.20
N LYS A 9 9.46 -7.02 -3.72
CA LYS A 9 9.85 -8.42 -3.99
C LYS A 9 10.51 -9.00 -2.76
N CYS A 10 9.73 -9.68 -1.91
CA CYS A 10 10.18 -10.14 -0.60
C CYS A 10 11.29 -11.19 -0.65
N ASP A 11 11.34 -11.99 -1.72
CA ASP A 11 12.35 -13.06 -1.88
C ASP A 11 13.69 -12.52 -2.40
N VAL A 12 13.72 -11.28 -2.87
CA VAL A 12 14.94 -10.63 -3.35
C VAL A 12 15.47 -9.73 -2.24
N ARG A 13 16.70 -10.00 -1.80
CA ARG A 13 17.41 -9.12 -0.88
C ARG A 13 18.41 -8.30 -1.64
N GLU A 14 18.19 -6.99 -1.69
CA GLU A 14 19.12 -6.02 -2.24
C GLU A 14 19.57 -5.10 -1.11
N TYR A 15 20.81 -5.32 -0.63
CA TYR A 15 21.31 -4.75 0.62
C TYR A 15 20.41 -5.06 1.84
N ASN A 16 19.94 -4.03 2.56
CA ASN A 16 19.07 -4.10 3.73
C ASN A 16 17.58 -3.92 3.37
N SER A 17 17.20 -4.05 2.10
CA SER A 17 15.83 -3.83 1.65
C SER A 17 15.37 -4.85 0.60
N ASN A 18 14.07 -4.90 0.38
CA ASN A 18 13.47 -5.58 -0.76
C ASN A 18 13.28 -4.56 -1.89
N PRO A 19 13.73 -4.85 -3.12
CA PRO A 19 13.48 -3.96 -4.25
C PRO A 19 11.98 -3.82 -4.47
N LYS A 20 11.56 -2.60 -4.82
CA LYS A 20 10.17 -2.26 -5.11
C LYS A 20 9.99 -2.03 -6.59
N GLU A 21 8.89 -2.53 -7.13
CA GLU A 21 8.41 -2.19 -8.46
C GLU A 21 7.05 -1.51 -8.39
N LEU A 22 6.72 -0.75 -9.42
CA LEU A 22 5.42 -0.12 -9.57
C LEU A 22 4.55 -0.99 -10.47
N LEU A 23 3.41 -1.45 -9.96
CA LEU A 23 2.46 -2.28 -10.71
C LEU A 23 1.07 -1.64 -10.73
N PRO A 24 0.25 -1.85 -11.76
CA PRO A 24 -1.18 -1.60 -11.67
C PRO A 24 -1.80 -2.43 -10.54
N PHE A 25 -2.64 -1.83 -9.71
CA PHE A 25 -3.25 -2.50 -8.55
C PHE A 25 -4.03 -3.76 -8.94
N LYS A 26 -4.72 -3.72 -10.09
CA LYS A 26 -5.42 -4.89 -10.65
C LYS A 26 -4.47 -6.08 -10.89
N GLU A 27 -3.26 -5.83 -11.38
CA GLU A 27 -2.27 -6.87 -11.64
C GLU A 27 -1.77 -7.50 -10.33
N PHE A 28 -1.54 -6.66 -9.30
CA PHE A 28 -1.19 -7.15 -7.97
C PHE A 28 -2.30 -8.03 -7.37
N VAL A 29 -3.56 -7.62 -7.49
CA VAL A 29 -4.72 -8.40 -7.00
C VAL A 29 -4.86 -9.73 -7.77
N GLU A 30 -4.65 -9.72 -9.09
CA GLU A 30 -4.65 -10.93 -9.92
C GLU A 30 -3.55 -11.90 -9.46
N TYR A 31 -2.31 -11.40 -9.31
CA TYR A 31 -1.19 -12.17 -8.74
C TYR A 31 -1.56 -12.78 -7.38
N TRP A 32 -2.11 -11.98 -6.46
CA TRP A 32 -2.36 -12.46 -5.10
C TRP A 32 -3.45 -13.54 -5.07
N ARG A 33 -4.50 -13.39 -5.90
CA ARG A 33 -5.53 -14.41 -6.09
C ARG A 33 -4.96 -15.70 -6.69
N GLU A 34 -4.03 -15.61 -7.64
CA GLU A 34 -3.33 -16.78 -8.20
C GLU A 34 -2.42 -17.44 -7.17
N TYR A 35 -1.67 -16.64 -6.40
CA TYR A 35 -0.81 -17.12 -5.33
C TYR A 35 -1.59 -17.97 -4.32
N ILE A 36 -2.78 -17.50 -3.89
CA ILE A 36 -3.67 -18.24 -2.99
C ILE A 36 -4.16 -19.54 -3.66
N ARG A 37 -4.64 -19.47 -4.90
CA ARG A 37 -5.13 -20.65 -5.65
C ARG A 37 -4.06 -21.71 -5.88
N ASN A 38 -2.80 -21.31 -6.02
CA ASN A 38 -1.66 -22.18 -6.26
C ASN A 38 -1.00 -22.69 -4.96
N GLY A 39 -1.75 -22.73 -3.85
CA GLY A 39 -1.25 -23.26 -2.58
C GLY A 39 -0.17 -22.38 -1.94
N HIS A 40 -0.33 -21.06 -2.05
CA HIS A 40 0.60 -20.05 -1.54
C HIS A 40 1.99 -20.13 -2.18
N ARG A 41 2.04 -20.29 -3.51
CA ARG A 41 3.27 -20.34 -4.31
C ARG A 41 3.09 -19.59 -5.62
N SER A 42 4.14 -18.92 -6.07
CA SER A 42 4.15 -18.27 -7.38
C SER A 42 5.57 -18.24 -7.95
N PRO A 43 5.75 -18.45 -9.27
CA PRO A 43 7.05 -18.27 -9.92
C PRO A 43 7.52 -16.81 -9.87
N ARG A 44 6.61 -15.84 -9.63
CA ARG A 44 6.95 -14.42 -9.40
C ARG A 44 7.52 -14.16 -8.00
N GLY A 45 7.65 -15.19 -7.17
CA GLY A 45 8.04 -15.08 -5.76
C GLY A 45 6.93 -14.50 -4.89
N CYS A 46 7.30 -14.04 -3.70
CA CYS A 46 6.45 -13.33 -2.74
C CYS A 46 6.47 -11.82 -3.04
N LEU A 47 5.36 -11.31 -3.58
CA LEU A 47 5.15 -9.88 -3.83
C LEU A 47 4.26 -9.31 -2.73
N TYR A 48 4.63 -8.15 -2.20
CA TYR A 48 3.92 -7.52 -1.11
C TYR A 48 3.77 -6.02 -1.35
N LEU A 49 2.53 -5.53 -1.37
CA LEU A 49 2.25 -4.10 -1.52
C LEU A 49 2.58 -3.38 -0.21
N LYS A 50 3.52 -2.42 -0.27
CA LYS A 50 4.04 -1.69 0.89
C LYS A 50 4.10 -0.20 0.59
N ASP A 51 3.76 0.61 1.57
CA ASP A 51 3.89 2.07 1.53
C ASP A 51 2.96 2.74 0.50
N TRP A 52 1.76 2.19 0.30
CA TRP A 52 0.77 2.80 -0.59
C TRP A 52 -0.02 3.91 0.11
N HIS A 53 0.10 5.14 -0.39
CA HIS A 53 -0.64 6.32 0.07
C HIS A 53 -2.05 6.38 -0.51
N LEU A 54 -2.92 5.46 -0.10
CA LEU A 54 -4.29 5.34 -0.63
C LEU A 54 -5.11 6.62 -0.41
N SER A 55 -4.99 7.26 0.76
CA SER A 55 -5.78 8.43 1.14
C SER A 55 -5.54 9.65 0.26
N ARG A 56 -4.38 9.71 -0.42
CA ARG A 56 -4.03 10.77 -1.37
C ARG A 56 -4.54 10.55 -2.78
N PHE A 57 -5.04 9.36 -3.10
CA PHE A 57 -5.40 9.04 -4.47
C PHE A 57 -6.62 9.87 -4.91
N PRO A 58 -6.56 10.62 -6.04
CA PRO A 58 -7.56 11.65 -6.38
C PRO A 58 -9.01 11.17 -6.44
N ALA A 59 -9.21 9.90 -6.84
CA ALA A 59 -10.53 9.30 -6.93
C ALA A 59 -11.20 9.09 -5.56
N HIS A 60 -10.41 8.90 -4.49
CA HIS A 60 -10.91 8.71 -3.12
C HIS A 60 -11.11 10.03 -2.38
N SER A 61 -10.28 11.04 -2.66
CA SER A 61 -10.37 12.35 -2.02
C SER A 61 -11.49 13.25 -2.58
N ARG A 62 -11.86 13.13 -3.87
CA ARG A 62 -12.78 14.09 -4.51
C ARG A 62 -14.13 13.55 -4.99
N ILE A 63 -14.30 12.23 -5.16
CA ILE A 63 -15.50 11.67 -5.81
C ILE A 63 -16.41 10.92 -4.83
N SER A 64 -15.88 10.35 -3.73
CA SER A 64 -16.67 9.47 -2.85
C SER A 64 -17.05 10.03 -1.49
N GLY A 65 -16.50 11.18 -1.05
CA GLY A 65 -16.68 11.66 0.33
C GLY A 65 -16.29 10.61 1.39
N LEU A 66 -15.53 9.60 0.97
CA LEU A 66 -15.21 8.42 1.75
C LEU A 66 -13.89 8.68 2.44
N ASP A 67 -13.95 8.93 3.74
CA ASP A 67 -12.77 8.87 4.58
C ASP A 67 -12.34 7.41 4.68
N VAL A 68 -11.31 7.03 3.91
CA VAL A 68 -10.75 5.67 3.91
C VAL A 68 -9.94 5.39 5.17
N TYR A 69 -9.60 6.43 5.94
CA TYR A 69 -8.79 6.31 7.15
C TYR A 69 -9.13 7.40 8.17
N THR A 70 -9.70 6.99 9.31
CA THR A 70 -9.87 7.88 10.46
C THR A 70 -8.82 7.54 11.53
N THR A 71 -8.06 8.55 11.96
CA THR A 71 -7.09 8.39 13.05
C THR A 71 -7.82 8.05 14.36
N PRO A 72 -7.47 6.94 15.05
CA PRO A 72 -8.05 6.63 16.35
C PRO A 72 -7.77 7.74 17.36
N VAL A 73 -8.71 8.01 18.27
CA VAL A 73 -8.62 9.14 19.23
C VAL A 73 -7.34 9.14 20.07
N TYR A 74 -6.77 7.97 20.36
CA TYR A 74 -5.54 7.86 21.14
C TYR A 74 -4.28 8.31 20.36
N PHE A 75 -4.38 8.46 19.04
CA PHE A 75 -3.33 8.93 18.15
C PHE A 75 -3.64 10.31 17.54
N SER A 76 -4.73 10.96 17.97
CA SER A 76 -5.15 12.24 17.39
C SER A 76 -4.34 13.43 17.91
N SER A 77 -3.65 13.31 19.04
CA SER A 77 -2.70 14.31 19.54
C SER A 77 -1.29 13.86 19.19
N ASP A 78 -0.97 13.95 17.91
CA ASP A 78 0.31 13.56 17.35
C ASP A 78 0.82 14.67 16.43
N TRP A 79 2.01 15.19 16.75
CA TRP A 79 2.59 16.32 16.02
C TRP A 79 2.85 16.00 14.55
N LEU A 80 3.17 14.75 14.22
CA LEU A 80 3.48 14.34 12.84
C LEU A 80 2.21 14.34 11.98
N ASN A 81 1.11 13.81 12.51
CA ASN A 81 -0.20 13.85 11.86
C ASN A 81 -0.65 15.29 11.63
N GLU A 82 -0.59 16.14 12.66
CA GLU A 82 -0.96 17.56 12.55
C GLU A 82 -0.10 18.31 11.52
N TYR A 83 1.20 18.05 11.51
CA TYR A 83 2.13 18.65 10.55
C TYR A 83 1.78 18.28 9.10
N TRP A 84 1.55 16.99 8.82
CA TRP A 84 1.27 16.54 7.45
C TRP A 84 -0.13 16.93 6.97
N ASP A 85 -1.13 16.94 7.85
CA ASP A 85 -2.45 17.46 7.53
C ASP A 85 -2.40 18.96 7.17
N ALA A 86 -1.54 19.75 7.84
CA ALA A 86 -1.34 21.16 7.52
C ALA A 86 -0.50 21.39 6.24
N ALA A 87 0.55 20.58 6.04
CA ALA A 87 1.44 20.71 4.88
C ALA A 87 0.75 20.28 3.58
N ALA A 88 -0.13 19.26 3.64
CA ALA A 88 -0.82 18.67 2.49
C ALA A 88 0.10 18.15 1.35
N VAL A 89 1.41 18.02 1.63
CA VAL A 89 2.41 17.46 0.70
C VAL A 89 2.55 15.95 0.85
N ASP A 90 2.18 15.40 2.01
CA ASP A 90 2.12 13.98 2.30
C ASP A 90 1.04 13.66 3.34
N ASP A 91 0.70 12.38 3.52
CA ASP A 91 -0.30 11.92 4.50
C ASP A 91 0.30 11.03 5.60
N TYR A 92 1.49 10.44 5.39
CA TYR A 92 2.10 9.44 6.27
C TYR A 92 1.15 8.28 6.66
N ARG A 93 0.17 7.99 5.78
CA ARG A 93 -0.85 6.95 5.98
C ARG A 93 -0.66 5.87 4.92
N PHE A 94 -0.13 4.73 5.34
CA PHE A 94 0.30 3.68 4.44
C PHE A 94 -0.63 2.47 4.48
N VAL A 95 -0.93 1.91 3.31
CA VAL A 95 -1.59 0.62 3.18
C VAL A 95 -0.54 -0.46 2.89
N TYR A 96 -0.67 -1.57 3.63
CA TYR A 96 0.12 -2.78 3.49
C TYR A 96 -0.80 -3.95 3.18
N MET A 97 -0.49 -4.74 2.15
CA MET A 97 -1.25 -5.95 1.84
C MET A 97 -0.40 -6.96 1.06
N GLY A 98 -0.65 -8.24 1.28
CA GLY A 98 0.03 -9.29 0.54
C GLY A 98 -0.11 -10.66 1.19
N PRO A 99 0.56 -11.66 0.60
CA PRO A 99 0.62 -13.01 1.14
C PRO A 99 1.12 -13.06 2.59
N LYS A 100 0.72 -14.12 3.30
CA LYS A 100 1.35 -14.49 4.56
C LYS A 100 2.84 -14.79 4.29
N GLY A 101 3.72 -14.14 5.05
CA GLY A 101 5.15 -14.44 5.11
C GLY A 101 5.49 -15.57 6.07
#